data_AF-A0A1Y1SYQ8-F1
#
_entry.id   AF-A0A1Y1SYQ8-F1
#
_cell.length_a   1.000
_cell.length_b   1.000
_cell.length_c   1.000
_cell.angle_alpha   90.00
_cell.angle_beta   90.00
_cell.angle_gamma   90.00
#
_symmetry.space_group_name_H-M   'P 1'
#
loop_
_entity.id
_entity.type
_entity.pdbx_description
1 polymer ?
#
loop_
_entity_poly.entity_id
_entity_poly.type
_entity_poly.pdbx_seq_one_letter_code
_entity_poly.pdbx_strand_id
1 'polypeptide(L)' 'MNTQTLEQMKQLRLHGMIRAFSSSLSPQSVDYTNDELIAYLIQSEWDDRQNR' A
#
# COMPACT_ATOMS: atom_id res chain seq x y z
N MET A 1 14.30 -7.70 -2.31
CA MET A 1 13.97 -7.49 -0.89
C MET A 1 12.74 -6.62 -0.72
N ASN A 2 11.54 -7.15 -0.99
CA ASN A 2 10.25 -6.56 -0.52
C ASN A 2 9.12 -7.61 -0.51
N THR A 3 9.46 -8.89 -0.74
CA THR A 3 8.49 -9.99 -0.79
C THR A 3 7.95 -10.33 0.59
N GLN A 4 8.76 -10.22 1.64
CA GLN A 4 8.34 -10.52 3.01
C GLN A 4 7.25 -9.57 3.51
N THR A 5 7.41 -8.26 3.30
CA THR A 5 6.40 -7.25 3.68
C THR A 5 5.11 -7.45 2.91
N LEU A 6 5.18 -7.73 1.59
CA LEU A 6 4.01 -8.04 0.78
C LEU A 6 3.33 -9.34 1.21
N GLU A 7 4.09 -10.37 1.60
CA GLU A 7 3.56 -11.63 2.11
C GLU A 7 2.83 -11.42 3.44
N GLN A 8 3.40 -10.63 4.34
CA GLN A 8 2.76 -10.25 5.61
C GLN A 8 1.48 -9.45 5.38
N MET A 9 1.48 -8.48 4.46
CA MET A 9 0.28 -7.73 4.11
C MET A 9 -0.82 -8.65 3.52
N LYS A 10 -0.44 -9.65 2.71
CA LYS A 10 -1.38 -10.66 2.19
C LYS A 10 -1.99 -11.49 3.32
N GLN A 11 -1.18 -11.94 4.28
CA GLN A 11 -1.65 -12.69 5.45
C GLN A 11 -2.61 -11.85 6.32
N LEU A 12 -2.34 -10.55 6.44
CA LEU A 12 -3.18 -9.60 7.17
C LEU A 12 -4.43 -9.13 6.38
N ARG A 13 -4.60 -9.60 5.13
CA ARG A 13 -5.71 -9.22 4.22
C ARG A 13 -5.76 -7.72 3.90
N LEU A 14 -4.58 -7.09 3.87
CA LEU A 14 -4.41 -5.66 3.54
C LEU A 14 -4.31 -5.47 2.02
N HIS A 15 -5.42 -5.73 1.32
CA HIS A 15 -5.46 -5.73 -0.14
C HIS A 15 -5.29 -4.34 -0.79
N GLY A 16 -5.84 -3.28 -0.19
CA GLY A 16 -5.70 -1.89 -0.65
C GLY A 16 -4.28 -1.35 -0.51
N MET A 17 -3.63 -1.67 0.62
CA MET A 17 -2.24 -1.35 0.96
C MET A 17 -1.28 -2.03 0.00
N ILE A 18 -1.51 -3.31 -0.31
CA ILE A 18 -0.68 -4.04 -1.30
C ILE A 18 -0.71 -3.34 -2.66
N ARG A 19 -1.90 -2.93 -3.11
CA ARG A 19 -2.08 -2.24 -4.39
C ARG A 19 -1.40 -0.86 -4.36
N ALA A 20 -1.61 -0.08 -3.32
CA ALA A 20 -1.02 1.23 -3.13
C ALA A 20 0.51 1.18 -3.04
N PHE A 21 1.06 0.24 -2.27
CA PHE A 21 2.49 0.00 -2.14
C PHE A 21 3.13 -0.44 -3.46
N SER A 22 2.43 -1.29 -4.23
CA SER A 22 2.91 -1.68 -5.56
C SER A 22 2.93 -0.49 -6.53
N SER A 23 1.96 0.43 -6.41
CA SER A 23 1.92 1.66 -7.18
C SER A 23 3.02 2.64 -6.79
N SER A 24 3.38 2.73 -5.50
CA SER A 24 4.47 3.59 -5.01
C SER A 24 5.86 3.03 -5.36
N LEU A 25 5.97 1.74 -5.67
CA LEU A 25 7.21 1.10 -6.13
C LEU A 25 7.43 1.21 -7.65
N SER A 26 6.41 1.61 -8.41
CA SER A 26 6.54 1.82 -9.85
C SER A 26 7.55 2.94 -10.14
N PRO A 27 8.42 2.84 -11.16
CA PRO A 27 9.41 3.88 -11.49
C PRO A 27 8.81 5.24 -11.93
N GLN A 28 7.49 5.33 -12.02
CA GLN A 28 6.72 6.54 -12.27
C GLN A 28 6.05 7.09 -11.00
N SER A 29 6.38 6.53 -9.83
CA SER A 29 5.82 6.96 -8.57
C SER A 29 6.35 8.33 -8.18
N VAL A 30 5.47 9.09 -7.52
CA VAL A 30 5.83 10.35 -6.88
C VAL A 30 6.77 10.02 -5.72
N ASP A 31 7.81 10.84 -5.53
CA ASP A 31 8.65 10.79 -4.34
C ASP A 31 7.81 11.19 -3.12
N TYR A 32 7.22 10.20 -2.46
CA TYR A 32 6.46 10.40 -1.23
C TYR A 32 7.43 10.61 -0.07
N THR A 33 7.15 11.60 0.78
CA THR A 33 7.74 11.60 2.12
C THR A 33 7.19 10.43 2.93
N ASN A 34 7.91 10.01 3.97
CA ASN A 34 7.51 8.83 4.75
C ASN A 34 6.09 8.95 5.33
N ASP A 35 5.69 10.15 5.75
CA ASP A 35 4.36 10.45 6.27
C ASP A 35 3.28 10.41 5.19
N GLU A 36 3.55 10.98 4.01
CA GLU A 36 2.64 10.94 2.86
C GLU A 36 2.41 9.51 2.37
N LEU A 37 3.47 8.70 2.32
CA LEU A 37 3.37 7.29 1.94
C LEU A 37 2.48 6.52 2.92
N ILE A 38 2.66 6.72 4.23
CA ILE A 38 1.84 6.06 5.25
C ILE A 38 0.38 6.51 5.12
N ALA A 39 0.13 7.81 4.95
CA ALA A 39 -1.22 8.33 4.75
C ALA A 39 -1.89 7.72 3.51
N TYR A 40 -1.18 7.64 2.38
CA TYR A 40 -1.66 7.04 1.14
C TYR A 40 -2.00 5.56 1.29
N LEU A 41 -1.14 4.79 1.96
CA LEU A 41 -1.37 3.37 2.23
C LEU A 41 -2.61 3.15 3.10
N ILE A 42 -2.77 3.93 4.17
CA ILE A 42 -3.93 3.84 5.08
C ILE A 42 -5.22 4.21 4.35
N GLN A 43 -5.21 5.31 3.58
CA GLN A 43 -6.39 5.74 2.82
C GLN A 43 -6.82 4.67 1.82
N SER A 44 -5.86 4.08 1.11
CA SER A 44 -6.15 3.02 0.12
C SER A 44 -6.74 1.76 0.75
N GLU A 45 -6.29 1.39 1.95
CA GLU A 45 -6.90 0.30 2.72
C GLU A 45 -8.31 0.62 3.17
N TRP A 46 -8.53 1.83 3.67
CA TRP A 46 -9.83 2.26 4.11
C TRP A 46 -10.82 2.28 2.93
N ASP A 47 -10.42 2.83 1.78
CA ASP A 47 -11.22 2.83 0.55
C ASP A 47 -11.54 1.40 0.06
N ASP A 48 -10.59 0.46 0.07
CA ASP A 48 -10.85 -0.95 -0.32
C ASP A 48 -11.86 -1.63 0.61
N ARG A 49 -11.85 -1.27 1.90
CA ARG A 49 -12.81 -1.79 2.89
C ARG A 49 -14.18 -1.15 2.77
N GLN A 50 -14.25 0.14 2.45
CA GLN A 50 -15.53 0.85 2.27
C GLN A 50 -16.22 0.49 0.95
N ASN A 51 -15.46 0.19 -0.11
CA ASN A 51 -15.99 -0.20 -1.43
C ASN A 51 -16.30 -1.70 -1.58
N ARG A 52 -16.25 -2.49 -0.50
CA ARG A 52 -16.61 -3.91 -0.49
C ARG A 52 -17.97 -4.19 0.11
#